data_AF-A0A3M1B898-F1
#
_entry.id   AF-A0A3M1B898-F1
#
_cell.length_a   1.000
_cell.length_b   1.000
_cell.length_c   1.000
_cell.angle_alpha   90.00
_cell.angle_beta   90.00
_cell.angle_gamma   90.00
#
_symmetry.space_group_name_H-M   'P 1'
#
loop_
_entity.id
_entity.type
_entity.pdbx_description
1 polymer ?
#
loop_
_entity_poly.entity_id
_entity_poly.type
_entity_poly.pdbx_seq_one_letter_code
_entity_poly.pdbx_strand_id
1 'polypeptide(L)'
;SSSAVKGLKLLLEAMIERGDLYRLGIEKHPAEYGMYASILQATGMHRPVSDDSERWHFARPDPAERPGCAAVWDAITNVLRAAKGQRVSVRELYEVLRQPPYGVREGLIPVFLFAVYKAAEDEIAVYENGTFVSRIDFQTIERLLKSPDKFELQWVEIKGAREEVLRRLAPLVGLTAAEQKPLPFVLRLLGRIHGLPPYVRKTATLSQTALNVREALHHAVEPTTLLFEDLPHACGLRSFLVNGDASSADVEAFAERLQEALRELGGAYDGLLADLQTQIAHVFRLHTKSADERRHELAERARPLLPHATDTRLKAFLVRATDEILDTQGWYESLAALLAKRPPVQWSDEDHEVFGTALREVARRFHTLEPIAFEADQEAPEPEAPAADTRLLKRVRLSVTVQYEDEHEHVISIHPEDNDLITDVYRRLREAIEAEDVVLETKIAALAQLTNELLSERERTYKAHE
;
A
#
# COMPACT_ATOMS: atom_id res chain seq x y z
N SER A 1 -20.70 50.00 -0.27
CA SER A 1 -20.95 49.96 -1.72
C SER A 1 -20.66 48.56 -2.24
N SER A 2 -21.40 48.08 -3.24
CA SER A 2 -21.20 46.73 -3.84
C SER A 2 -19.78 46.52 -4.38
N SER A 3 -19.16 47.58 -4.88
CA SER A 3 -17.77 47.60 -5.34
C SER A 3 -16.75 47.33 -4.21
N ALA A 4 -16.98 47.83 -2.99
CA ALA A 4 -16.08 47.59 -1.86
C ALA A 4 -16.12 46.14 -1.37
N VAL A 5 -17.30 45.51 -1.32
CA VAL A 5 -17.43 44.09 -0.94
C VAL A 5 -16.78 43.18 -1.97
N LYS A 6 -16.94 43.48 -3.26
CA LYS A 6 -16.25 42.74 -4.33
C LYS A 6 -14.74 42.92 -4.24
N GLY A 7 -14.26 44.14 -4.02
CA GLY A 7 -12.83 44.43 -3.84
C GLY A 7 -12.22 43.69 -2.65
N LEU A 8 -12.94 43.58 -1.53
CA LEU A 8 -12.49 42.81 -0.37
C LEU A 8 -12.31 41.32 -0.73
N LYS A 9 -13.30 40.70 -1.40
CA LYS A 9 -13.22 39.29 -1.81
C LYS A 9 -12.01 39.02 -2.73
N LEU A 10 -11.81 39.87 -3.73
CA LEU A 10 -10.67 39.79 -4.64
C LEU A 10 -9.33 39.98 -3.92
N LEU A 11 -9.29 40.88 -2.92
CA LEU A 11 -8.11 41.03 -2.09
C LEU A 11 -7.80 39.75 -1.30
N LEU A 12 -8.80 39.17 -0.62
CA LEU A 12 -8.59 37.96 0.19
C LEU A 12 -8.16 36.77 -0.68
N GLU A 13 -8.73 36.61 -1.87
CA GLU A 13 -8.29 35.62 -2.86
C GLU A 13 -6.83 35.84 -3.26
N ALA A 14 -6.45 37.09 -3.57
CA ALA A 14 -5.07 37.44 -3.89
C ALA A 14 -4.09 37.15 -2.74
N MET A 15 -4.51 37.36 -1.49
CA MET A 15 -3.71 37.03 -0.31
C MET A 15 -3.45 35.52 -0.21
N ILE A 16 -4.43 34.69 -0.53
CA ILE A 16 -4.29 33.23 -0.49
C ILE A 16 -3.41 32.71 -1.62
N GLU A 17 -3.72 33.11 -2.85
CA GLU A 17 -3.13 32.53 -4.06
C GLU A 17 -1.77 33.12 -4.44
N ARG A 18 -1.53 34.39 -4.10
CA ARG A 18 -0.38 35.19 -4.57
C ARG A 18 0.31 35.93 -3.44
N GLY A 19 0.20 35.40 -2.23
CA GLY A 19 0.75 35.99 -1.00
C GLY A 19 2.28 36.15 -0.96
N ASP A 20 2.98 35.50 -1.89
CA ASP A 20 4.43 35.53 -2.06
C ASP A 20 4.92 36.57 -3.09
N LEU A 21 4.00 37.21 -3.81
CA LEU A 21 4.31 38.16 -4.88
C LEU A 21 4.22 39.61 -4.41
N TYR A 22 5.06 40.47 -4.98
CA TYR A 22 4.91 41.91 -4.84
C TYR A 22 3.49 42.37 -5.19
N ARG A 23 2.87 43.16 -4.31
CA ARG A 23 1.48 43.65 -4.45
C ARG A 23 0.43 42.54 -4.62
N LEU A 24 0.71 41.30 -4.21
CA LEU A 24 -0.16 40.14 -4.46
C LEU A 24 -0.45 39.91 -5.96
N GLY A 25 0.44 40.39 -6.84
CA GLY A 25 0.25 40.40 -8.28
C GLY A 25 -0.83 41.37 -8.79
N ILE A 26 -1.29 42.32 -7.96
CA ILE A 26 -2.34 43.27 -8.36
C ILE A 26 -1.76 44.35 -9.29
N GLU A 27 -2.20 44.34 -10.54
CA GLU A 27 -1.87 45.36 -11.54
C GLU A 27 -2.74 46.62 -11.42
N LYS A 28 -2.23 47.76 -11.90
CA LYS A 28 -2.93 49.06 -11.94
C LYS A 28 -3.45 49.50 -10.56
N HIS A 29 -4.63 50.10 -10.48
CA HIS A 29 -5.21 50.63 -9.24
C HIS A 29 -6.71 50.31 -9.09
N PRO A 30 -7.12 49.03 -9.15
CA PRO A 30 -8.50 48.62 -8.87
C PRO A 30 -8.85 48.77 -7.37
N ALA A 31 -10.11 48.48 -7.00
CA ALA A 31 -10.60 48.71 -5.63
C ALA A 31 -9.81 47.91 -4.57
N GLU A 32 -9.46 46.66 -4.89
CA GLU A 32 -8.64 45.76 -4.08
C GLU A 32 -7.22 46.29 -3.86
N TYR A 33 -6.65 47.04 -4.82
CA TYR A 33 -5.35 47.69 -4.63
C TYR A 33 -5.42 48.78 -3.57
N GLY A 34 -6.48 49.60 -3.57
CA GLY A 34 -6.66 50.64 -2.54
C GLY A 34 -6.71 50.06 -1.13
N MET A 35 -7.38 48.91 -0.97
CA MET A 35 -7.42 48.16 0.29
C MET A 35 -6.06 47.56 0.65
N TYR A 36 -5.39 46.90 -0.31
CA TYR A 36 -4.03 46.37 -0.15
C TYR A 36 -3.07 47.46 0.35
N ALA A 37 -3.01 48.59 -0.35
CA ALA A 37 -2.08 49.67 -0.06
C ALA A 37 -2.34 50.28 1.33
N SER A 38 -3.62 50.48 1.67
CA SER A 38 -4.00 51.14 2.93
C SER A 38 -3.86 50.24 4.16
N ILE A 39 -4.05 48.93 4.01
CA ILE A 39 -4.11 48.00 5.14
C ILE A 39 -2.88 47.12 5.19
N LEU A 40 -2.50 46.44 4.12
CA LEU A 40 -1.40 45.47 4.14
C LEU A 40 -0.05 46.15 3.97
N GLN A 41 0.10 47.00 2.96
CA GLN A 41 1.35 47.68 2.67
C GLN A 41 1.67 48.75 3.71
N ALA A 42 0.73 49.66 3.98
CA ALA A 42 0.97 50.78 4.90
C ALA A 42 1.22 50.35 6.35
N THR A 43 0.75 49.17 6.77
CA THR A 43 0.97 48.65 8.13
C THR A 43 2.18 47.71 8.21
N GLY A 44 2.80 47.38 7.08
CA GLY A 44 3.90 46.42 7.02
C GLY A 44 3.49 44.96 7.19
N MET A 45 2.18 44.64 7.15
CA MET A 45 1.70 43.25 7.23
C MET A 45 2.13 42.40 6.05
N HIS A 46 2.38 43.01 4.89
CA HIS A 46 2.89 42.32 3.70
C HIS A 46 4.15 43.03 3.22
N ARG A 47 5.29 42.35 3.29
CA ARG A 47 6.63 42.93 3.10
C ARG A 47 7.61 41.93 2.46
N PRO A 48 8.71 42.39 1.83
CA PRO A 48 9.68 41.47 1.26
C PRO A 48 10.34 40.64 2.39
N VAL A 49 10.75 39.41 2.08
CA VAL A 49 11.40 38.50 3.06
C VAL A 49 12.73 39.07 3.55
N SER A 50 13.46 39.76 2.67
CA SER A 50 14.65 40.55 2.95
C SER A 50 14.72 41.71 1.97
N ASP A 51 15.53 42.73 2.23
CA ASP A 51 15.60 43.94 1.39
C ASP A 51 15.89 43.63 -0.10
N ASP A 52 16.66 42.59 -0.39
CA ASP A 52 16.99 42.14 -1.75
C ASP A 52 16.13 40.96 -2.27
N SER A 53 15.06 40.58 -1.56
CA SER A 53 14.21 39.45 -1.97
C SER A 53 13.10 39.87 -2.93
N GLU A 54 12.95 39.12 -4.02
CA GLU A 54 11.77 39.21 -4.88
C GLU A 54 10.53 38.55 -4.24
N ARG A 55 10.72 37.76 -3.17
CA ARG A 55 9.63 37.10 -2.45
C ARG A 55 9.10 37.96 -1.32
N TRP A 56 7.79 37.96 -1.19
CA TRP A 56 7.05 38.65 -0.15
C TRP A 56 6.44 37.64 0.82
N HIS A 57 6.10 38.11 2.01
CA HIS A 57 5.43 37.29 3.02
C HIS A 57 4.54 38.15 3.91
N PHE A 58 3.66 37.48 4.63
CA PHE A 58 2.87 38.10 5.68
C PHE A 58 3.60 38.05 7.02
N ALA A 59 3.58 39.15 7.75
CA ALA A 59 4.22 39.24 9.05
C ALA A 59 3.45 40.17 10.00
N ARG A 60 3.67 39.97 11.30
CA ARG A 60 3.15 40.85 12.33
C ARG A 60 3.67 42.30 12.11
N PRO A 61 2.80 43.33 12.16
CA PRO A 61 3.21 44.73 12.12
C PRO A 61 4.23 45.10 13.21
N ASP A 62 5.06 46.10 12.93
CA ASP A 62 5.95 46.67 13.94
C ASP A 62 5.10 47.36 15.03
N PRO A 63 5.22 46.96 16.30
CA PRO A 63 4.44 47.54 17.38
C PRO A 63 4.85 48.99 17.71
N ALA A 64 6.07 49.42 17.36
CA ALA A 64 6.53 50.79 17.53
C ALA A 64 5.91 51.73 16.49
N GLU A 65 5.74 51.26 15.25
CA GLU A 65 5.15 52.07 14.17
C GLU A 65 3.62 51.98 14.13
N ARG A 66 3.07 50.79 14.38
CA ARG A 66 1.66 50.45 14.19
C ARG A 66 1.09 49.66 15.38
N PRO A 67 1.09 50.24 16.61
CA PRO A 67 0.71 49.53 17.83
C PRO A 67 -0.70 48.94 17.79
N GLY A 68 -1.68 49.65 17.20
CA GLY A 68 -3.06 49.13 17.08
C GLY A 68 -3.17 47.92 16.16
N CYS A 69 -2.49 47.93 15.01
CA CYS A 69 -2.51 46.81 14.07
C CYS A 69 -1.77 45.59 14.64
N ALA A 70 -0.65 45.82 15.32
CA ALA A 70 0.09 44.79 16.05
C ALA A 70 -0.78 44.15 17.15
N ALA A 71 -1.53 44.96 17.91
CA ALA A 71 -2.44 44.47 18.95
C ALA A 71 -3.58 43.61 18.39
N VAL A 72 -4.12 43.94 17.22
CA VAL A 72 -5.14 43.12 16.53
C VAL A 72 -4.55 41.80 16.06
N TRP A 73 -3.35 41.83 15.46
CA TRP A 73 -2.63 40.62 15.07
C TRP A 73 -2.43 39.69 16.28
N ASP A 74 -1.93 40.25 17.39
CA ASP A 74 -1.69 39.51 18.63
C ASP A 74 -2.97 38.96 19.24
N ALA A 75 -4.08 39.68 19.13
CA ALA A 75 -5.38 39.19 19.61
C ALA A 75 -5.79 37.91 18.88
N ILE A 76 -5.66 37.88 17.55
CA ILE A 76 -5.97 36.71 16.72
C ILE A 76 -5.09 35.52 17.13
N THR A 77 -3.77 35.72 17.17
CA THR A 77 -2.82 34.64 17.50
C THR A 77 -3.00 34.15 18.94
N ASN A 78 -3.25 35.05 19.90
CA ASN A 78 -3.47 34.68 21.30
C ASN A 78 -4.75 33.88 21.49
N VAL A 79 -5.86 34.27 20.85
CA VAL A 79 -7.13 33.51 20.91
C VAL A 79 -6.92 32.10 20.39
N LEU A 80 -6.27 31.95 19.23
CA LEU A 80 -6.03 30.64 18.62
C LEU A 80 -5.06 29.77 19.44
N ARG A 81 -3.98 30.36 19.98
CA ARG A 81 -3.01 29.65 20.82
C ARG A 81 -3.56 29.28 22.20
N ALA A 82 -4.39 30.14 22.79
CA ALA A 82 -5.03 29.89 24.09
C ALA A 82 -5.98 28.69 24.05
N ALA A 83 -6.50 28.34 22.87
CA ALA A 83 -7.30 27.14 22.66
C ALA A 83 -6.48 25.83 22.75
N LYS A 84 -5.15 25.89 22.84
CA LYS A 84 -4.26 24.72 23.04
C LYS A 84 -4.56 23.57 22.08
N GLY A 85 -4.66 23.88 20.79
CA GLY A 85 -4.97 22.91 19.75
C GLY A 85 -6.45 22.55 19.64
N GLN A 86 -7.35 23.17 20.41
CA GLN A 86 -8.79 23.07 20.18
C GLN A 86 -9.23 24.02 19.06
N ARG A 87 -10.38 23.70 18.44
CA ARG A 87 -11.00 24.53 17.40
C ARG A 87 -11.64 25.77 18.04
N VAL A 88 -11.49 26.91 17.37
CA VAL A 88 -12.07 28.20 17.76
C VAL A 88 -12.99 28.69 16.66
N SER A 89 -14.22 29.09 17.02
CA SER A 89 -15.16 29.64 16.05
C SER A 89 -14.65 30.97 15.48
N VAL A 90 -14.71 31.14 14.15
CA VAL A 90 -14.37 32.40 13.49
C VAL A 90 -15.31 33.52 13.96
N ARG A 91 -16.58 33.20 14.25
CA ARG A 91 -17.53 34.18 14.82
C ARG A 91 -17.09 34.68 16.20
N GLU A 92 -16.67 33.80 17.09
CA GLU A 92 -16.21 34.19 18.44
C GLU A 92 -14.96 35.08 18.32
N LEU A 93 -14.05 34.73 17.43
CA LEU A 93 -12.87 35.54 17.14
C LEU A 93 -13.26 36.93 16.61
N TYR A 94 -14.26 37.03 15.73
CA TYR A 94 -14.78 38.33 15.25
C TYR A 94 -15.34 39.16 16.41
N GLU A 95 -16.12 38.55 17.30
CA GLU A 95 -16.68 39.27 18.44
C GLU A 95 -15.59 39.81 19.38
N VAL A 96 -14.53 39.04 19.65
CA VAL A 96 -13.37 39.52 20.43
C VAL A 96 -12.75 40.77 19.80
N LEU A 97 -12.55 40.78 18.48
CA LEU A 97 -11.90 41.90 17.78
C LEU A 97 -12.79 43.15 17.65
N ARG A 98 -14.12 43.00 17.73
CA ARG A 98 -15.05 44.12 17.69
C ARG A 98 -15.14 44.88 19.01
N GLN A 99 -14.84 44.24 20.13
CA GLN A 99 -14.92 44.84 21.45
C GLN A 99 -13.67 45.69 21.77
N PRO A 100 -13.77 46.64 22.73
CA PRO A 100 -12.59 47.28 23.32
C PRO A 100 -11.63 46.22 23.91
N PRO A 101 -10.30 46.43 23.83
CA PRO A 101 -9.61 47.65 23.40
C PRO A 101 -9.40 47.76 21.87
N TYR A 102 -9.82 46.79 21.07
CA TYR A 102 -9.48 46.71 19.64
C TYR A 102 -10.44 47.51 18.75
N GLY A 103 -11.76 47.33 18.91
CA GLY A 103 -12.78 48.10 18.19
C GLY A 103 -12.69 47.99 16.65
N VAL A 104 -12.25 46.84 16.12
CA VAL A 104 -12.00 46.67 14.68
C VAL A 104 -13.31 46.71 13.90
N ARG A 105 -13.33 47.50 12.82
CA ARG A 105 -14.48 47.53 11.91
C ARG A 105 -14.63 46.19 11.22
N GLU A 106 -15.85 45.68 11.13
CA GLU A 106 -16.18 44.33 10.64
C GLU A 106 -15.56 44.00 9.27
N GLY A 107 -15.57 44.95 8.32
CA GLY A 107 -14.96 44.75 7.00
C GLY A 107 -13.43 44.65 6.97
N LEU A 108 -12.74 44.97 8.08
CA LEU A 108 -11.28 44.88 8.20
C LEU A 108 -10.84 43.58 8.87
N ILE A 109 -11.69 42.98 9.70
CA ILE A 109 -11.39 41.74 10.43
C ILE A 109 -10.94 40.61 9.48
N PRO A 110 -11.62 40.33 8.35
CA PRO A 110 -11.18 39.30 7.42
C PRO A 110 -9.76 39.52 6.88
N VAL A 111 -9.36 40.78 6.65
CA VAL A 111 -8.01 41.10 6.13
C VAL A 111 -6.94 40.75 7.16
N PHE A 112 -7.16 41.10 8.43
CA PHE A 112 -6.24 40.71 9.50
C PHE A 112 -6.22 39.19 9.70
N LEU A 113 -7.39 38.55 9.67
CA LEU A 113 -7.49 37.11 9.83
C LEU A 113 -6.72 36.35 8.73
N PHE A 114 -6.91 36.74 7.48
CA PHE A 114 -6.23 36.10 6.35
C PHE A 114 -4.72 36.41 6.33
N ALA A 115 -4.31 37.58 6.83
CA ALA A 115 -2.89 37.89 6.98
C ALA A 115 -2.22 37.01 8.05
N VAL A 116 -2.87 36.80 9.20
CA VAL A 116 -2.41 35.87 10.24
C VAL A 116 -2.41 34.42 9.72
N TYR A 117 -3.48 34.00 9.05
CA TYR A 117 -3.57 32.70 8.40
C TYR A 117 -2.39 32.47 7.46
N LYS A 118 -2.10 33.41 6.56
CA LYS A 118 -1.01 33.26 5.60
C LYS A 118 0.39 33.32 6.23
N ALA A 119 0.56 34.05 7.32
CA ALA A 119 1.82 34.06 8.06
C ALA A 119 2.09 32.75 8.81
N ALA A 120 1.06 31.97 9.10
CA ALA A 120 1.13 30.70 9.83
C ALA A 120 0.32 29.60 9.14
N GLU A 121 0.37 29.55 7.80
CA GLU A 121 -0.48 28.67 6.97
C GLU A 121 -0.27 27.19 7.28
N ASP A 122 0.94 26.85 7.71
CA ASP A 122 1.31 25.48 8.08
C ASP A 122 0.87 25.11 9.51
N GLU A 123 0.57 26.09 10.36
CA GLU A 123 0.16 25.90 11.75
C GLU A 123 -1.34 26.11 11.97
N ILE A 124 -2.09 26.63 10.99
CA ILE A 124 -3.52 26.92 11.11
C ILE A 124 -4.33 26.02 10.18
N ALA A 125 -5.12 25.13 10.78
CA ALA A 125 -6.13 24.36 10.07
C ALA A 125 -7.48 25.10 10.05
N VAL A 126 -8.20 25.02 8.93
CA VAL A 126 -9.51 25.64 8.73
C VAL A 126 -10.58 24.56 8.61
N TYR A 127 -11.73 24.76 9.27
CA TYR A 127 -12.87 23.86 9.21
C TYR A 127 -14.12 24.59 8.74
N GLU A 128 -14.98 23.90 8.02
CA GLU A 128 -16.32 24.33 7.64
C GLU A 128 -17.34 23.25 8.05
N ASN A 129 -18.28 23.58 8.92
CA ASN A 129 -19.24 22.64 9.52
C ASN A 129 -18.57 21.38 10.09
N GLY A 130 -17.44 21.54 10.78
CA GLY A 130 -16.67 20.45 11.38
C GLY A 130 -15.78 19.66 10.40
N THR A 131 -15.84 19.93 9.10
CA THR A 131 -15.03 19.27 8.06
C THR A 131 -13.77 20.10 7.76
N PHE A 132 -12.61 19.45 7.66
CA PHE A 132 -11.36 20.11 7.29
C PHE A 132 -11.40 20.68 5.86
N VAL A 133 -10.99 21.93 5.72
CA VAL A 133 -10.91 22.64 4.44
C VAL A 133 -9.48 22.53 3.91
N SER A 134 -9.28 21.61 2.97
CA SER A 134 -7.95 21.34 2.40
C SER A 134 -7.39 22.45 1.51
N ARG A 135 -8.26 23.30 0.97
CA ARG A 135 -7.88 24.47 0.17
C ARG A 135 -8.91 25.57 0.33
N ILE A 136 -8.43 26.78 0.63
CA ILE A 136 -9.25 27.98 0.68
C ILE A 136 -9.30 28.58 -0.73
N ASP A 137 -10.45 28.46 -1.39
CA ASP A 137 -10.71 29.09 -2.70
C ASP A 137 -11.67 30.28 -2.57
N PHE A 138 -11.95 30.96 -3.68
CA PHE A 138 -12.88 32.09 -3.71
C PHE A 138 -14.24 31.77 -3.09
N GLN A 139 -14.80 30.59 -3.38
CA GLN A 139 -16.11 30.19 -2.86
C GLN A 139 -16.06 29.99 -1.35
N THR A 140 -14.98 29.43 -0.83
CA THR A 140 -14.74 29.27 0.61
C THR A 140 -14.65 30.64 1.29
N ILE A 141 -13.94 31.59 0.69
CA ILE A 141 -13.89 32.98 1.18
C ILE A 141 -15.29 33.58 1.21
N GLU A 142 -16.10 33.41 0.16
CA GLU A 142 -17.47 33.93 0.12
C GLU A 142 -18.35 33.33 1.22
N ARG A 143 -18.24 32.02 1.46
CA ARG A 143 -18.98 31.33 2.53
C ARG A 143 -18.52 31.79 3.91
N LEU A 144 -17.22 31.93 4.14
CA LEU A 144 -16.66 32.41 5.41
C LEU A 144 -17.13 33.83 5.72
N LEU A 145 -17.07 34.74 4.75
CA LEU A 145 -17.53 36.12 4.93
C LEU A 145 -19.05 36.19 5.19
N LYS A 146 -19.83 35.29 4.60
CA LYS A 146 -21.29 35.26 4.75
C LYS A 146 -21.75 34.59 6.05
N SER A 147 -21.04 33.56 6.49
CA SER A 147 -21.42 32.70 7.62
C SER A 147 -20.20 32.28 8.43
N PRO A 148 -19.54 33.23 9.13
CA PRO A 148 -18.34 32.94 9.92
C PRO A 148 -18.62 31.98 11.10
N ASP A 149 -19.87 31.83 11.52
CA ASP A 149 -20.31 30.86 12.53
C ASP A 149 -20.10 29.40 12.11
N LYS A 150 -20.05 29.13 10.80
CA LYS A 150 -19.80 27.79 10.26
C LYS A 150 -18.33 27.43 10.17
N PHE A 151 -17.45 28.40 10.40
CA PHE A 151 -16.02 28.22 10.25
C PHE A 151 -15.33 28.19 11.60
N GLU A 152 -14.34 27.31 11.70
CA GLU A 152 -13.50 27.18 12.88
C GLU A 152 -12.03 27.15 12.45
N LEU A 153 -11.15 27.61 13.34
CA LEU A 153 -9.71 27.61 13.15
C LEU A 153 -9.04 26.87 14.29
N GLN A 154 -8.01 26.11 13.98
CA GLN A 154 -7.24 25.37 14.98
C GLN A 154 -5.76 25.68 14.78
N TRP A 155 -5.11 26.19 15.83
CA TRP A 155 -3.67 26.39 15.83
C TRP A 155 -2.97 25.14 16.33
N VAL A 156 -2.13 24.55 15.50
CA VAL A 156 -1.22 23.45 15.87
C VAL A 156 0.21 23.89 15.65
N GLU A 157 0.90 24.14 16.76
CA GLU A 157 2.31 24.55 16.72
C GLU A 157 3.19 23.38 16.30
N ILE A 158 3.98 23.56 15.24
CA ILE A 158 4.87 22.52 14.70
C ILE A 158 6.28 22.80 15.23
N LYS A 159 6.54 22.36 16.46
CA LYS A 159 7.85 22.51 17.11
C LYS A 159 8.24 21.25 17.88
N GLY A 160 9.53 21.11 18.14
CA GLY A 160 10.07 20.02 18.97
C GLY A 160 9.78 18.66 18.36
N ALA A 161 9.08 17.79 19.09
CA ALA A 161 8.79 16.44 18.64
C ALA A 161 8.02 16.37 17.31
N ARG A 162 7.09 17.30 17.05
CA ARG A 162 6.32 17.31 15.79
C ARG A 162 7.19 17.62 14.58
N GLU A 163 8.13 18.54 14.74
CA GLU A 163 9.12 18.87 13.71
C GLU A 163 10.08 17.70 13.47
N GLU A 164 10.53 17.03 14.54
CA GLU A 164 11.32 15.79 14.41
C GLU A 164 10.54 14.70 13.67
N VAL A 165 9.25 14.50 14.00
CA VAL A 165 8.38 13.54 13.29
C VAL A 165 8.35 13.85 11.80
N LEU A 166 8.03 15.08 11.39
CA LEU A 166 7.99 15.44 9.97
C LEU A 166 9.36 15.21 9.30
N ARG A 167 10.46 15.61 9.95
CA ARG A 167 11.80 15.38 9.42
C ARG A 167 12.14 13.90 9.24
N ARG A 168 11.75 13.04 10.19
CA ARG A 168 12.00 11.59 10.12
C ARG A 168 11.12 10.88 9.11
N LEU A 169 9.88 11.32 8.93
CA LEU A 169 8.97 10.74 7.95
C LEU A 169 9.29 11.22 6.52
N ALA A 170 9.93 12.37 6.32
CA ALA A 170 10.13 12.97 5.00
C ALA A 170 10.75 12.01 3.96
N PRO A 171 11.80 11.24 4.29
CA PRO A 171 12.38 10.27 3.36
C PRO A 171 11.41 9.15 2.99
N LEU A 172 10.52 8.74 3.90
CA LEU A 172 9.57 7.65 3.65
C LEU A 172 8.62 7.98 2.51
N VAL A 173 8.21 9.25 2.39
CA VAL A 173 7.28 9.75 1.38
C VAL A 173 7.94 10.54 0.25
N GLY A 174 9.28 10.68 0.27
CA GLY A 174 10.05 11.40 -0.74
C GLY A 174 9.82 12.91 -0.74
N LEU A 175 9.62 13.52 0.43
CA LEU A 175 9.45 14.97 0.57
C LEU A 175 10.78 15.69 0.81
N THR A 176 10.96 16.83 0.17
CA THR A 176 12.09 17.73 0.39
C THR A 176 11.94 18.52 1.69
N ALA A 177 13.02 19.15 2.17
CA ALA A 177 12.98 19.98 3.39
C ALA A 177 11.92 21.11 3.31
N ALA A 178 11.70 21.68 2.14
CA ALA A 178 10.70 22.74 1.93
C ALA A 178 9.25 22.23 1.98
N GLU A 179 9.04 20.92 1.80
CA GLU A 179 7.73 20.27 1.78
C GLU A 179 7.39 19.59 3.11
N GLN A 180 8.22 19.73 4.15
CA GLN A 180 8.03 19.10 5.46
C GLN A 180 6.90 19.76 6.26
N LYS A 181 5.67 19.65 5.75
CA LYS A 181 4.44 20.21 6.28
C LYS A 181 3.37 19.11 6.35
N PRO A 182 2.45 19.11 7.32
CA PRO A 182 1.50 18.03 7.52
C PRO A 182 0.71 17.62 6.27
N LEU A 183 0.18 18.58 5.51
CA LEU A 183 -0.65 18.30 4.35
C LEU A 183 0.10 17.53 3.23
N PRO A 184 1.28 17.97 2.74
CA PRO A 184 2.09 17.19 1.80
C PRO A 184 2.32 15.73 2.22
N PHE A 185 2.61 15.45 3.49
CA PHE A 185 2.78 14.09 4.00
C PHE A 185 1.54 13.24 3.78
N VAL A 186 0.39 13.74 4.23
CA VAL A 186 -0.87 13.02 4.13
C VAL A 186 -1.25 12.78 2.67
N LEU A 187 -1.07 13.77 1.78
CA LEU A 187 -1.34 13.59 0.36
C LEU A 187 -0.45 12.50 -0.28
N ARG A 188 0.83 12.42 0.08
CA ARG A 188 1.73 11.36 -0.41
C ARG A 188 1.34 9.98 0.12
N LEU A 189 0.99 9.88 1.42
CA LEU A 189 0.55 8.62 2.02
C LEU A 189 -0.77 8.14 1.40
N LEU A 190 -1.76 9.02 1.28
CA LEU A 190 -3.04 8.70 0.63
C LEU A 190 -2.86 8.29 -0.82
N GLY A 191 -1.97 8.96 -1.57
CA GLY A 191 -1.62 8.56 -2.93
C GLY A 191 -1.10 7.13 -3.02
N ARG A 192 -0.27 6.70 -2.07
CA ARG A 192 0.22 5.31 -2.00
C ARG A 192 -0.90 4.33 -1.67
N ILE A 193 -1.72 4.62 -0.65
CA ILE A 193 -2.83 3.76 -0.25
C ILE A 193 -3.88 3.62 -1.36
N HIS A 194 -4.21 4.70 -2.05
CA HIS A 194 -5.11 4.66 -3.20
C HIS A 194 -4.52 3.91 -4.40
N GLY A 195 -3.19 3.78 -4.48
CA GLY A 195 -2.51 2.95 -5.47
C GLY A 195 -2.51 1.46 -5.12
N LEU A 196 -2.83 1.07 -3.88
CA LEU A 196 -2.80 -0.34 -3.48
C LEU A 196 -3.90 -1.15 -4.17
N PRO A 197 -3.60 -2.42 -4.56
CA PRO A 197 -4.58 -3.33 -5.12
C PRO A 197 -5.81 -3.53 -4.20
N PRO A 198 -7.02 -3.78 -4.76
CA PRO A 198 -8.22 -4.03 -3.97
C PRO A 198 -8.08 -5.14 -2.92
N TYR A 199 -7.31 -6.19 -3.19
CA TYR A 199 -6.98 -7.25 -2.23
C TYR A 199 -6.40 -6.71 -0.92
N VAL A 200 -5.40 -5.83 -1.00
CA VAL A 200 -4.70 -5.26 0.17
C VAL A 200 -5.65 -4.46 1.07
N ARG A 201 -6.69 -3.88 0.49
CA ARG A 201 -7.72 -3.13 1.22
C ARG A 201 -8.68 -4.02 2.00
N LYS A 202 -8.76 -5.31 1.67
CA LYS A 202 -9.76 -6.24 2.22
C LYS A 202 -9.15 -7.30 3.13
N THR A 203 -7.93 -7.74 2.86
CA THR A 203 -7.31 -8.83 3.61
C THR A 203 -7.12 -8.50 5.08
N ALA A 204 -7.33 -9.49 5.94
CA ALA A 204 -7.07 -9.44 7.38
C ALA A 204 -5.78 -10.19 7.78
N THR A 205 -5.00 -10.67 6.81
CA THR A 205 -3.77 -11.45 7.02
C THR A 205 -2.55 -10.60 7.41
N LEU A 206 -2.68 -9.28 7.34
CA LEU A 206 -1.62 -8.32 7.67
C LEU A 206 -1.43 -8.22 9.19
N SER A 207 -0.27 -7.72 9.61
CA SER A 207 0.01 -7.41 11.01
C SER A 207 -1.03 -6.42 11.57
N GLN A 208 -1.30 -6.51 12.89
CA GLN A 208 -2.24 -5.61 13.54
C GLN A 208 -1.88 -4.13 13.34
N THR A 209 -0.57 -3.81 13.34
CA THR A 209 -0.07 -2.46 13.05
C THR A 209 -0.40 -2.03 11.63
N ALA A 210 -0.16 -2.87 10.62
CA ALA A 210 -0.47 -2.55 9.23
C ALA A 210 -1.98 -2.39 9.00
N LEU A 211 -2.81 -3.24 9.63
CA LEU A 211 -4.27 -3.08 9.62
C LEU A 211 -4.69 -1.73 10.20
N ASN A 212 -4.20 -1.39 11.40
CA ASN A 212 -4.54 -0.13 12.04
C ASN A 212 -4.09 1.09 11.21
N VAL A 213 -2.89 1.03 10.62
CA VAL A 213 -2.36 2.10 9.76
C VAL A 213 -3.22 2.24 8.50
N ARG A 214 -3.63 1.13 7.88
CA ARG A 214 -4.53 1.14 6.72
C ARG A 214 -5.87 1.79 7.05
N GLU A 215 -6.48 1.43 8.18
CA GLU A 215 -7.76 2.02 8.61
C GLU A 215 -7.62 3.52 8.93
N ALA A 216 -6.55 3.93 9.64
CA ALA A 216 -6.28 5.33 9.92
C ALA A 216 -6.13 6.16 8.64
N LEU A 217 -5.43 5.62 7.63
CA LEU A 217 -5.28 6.28 6.33
C LEU A 217 -6.58 6.30 5.52
N HIS A 218 -7.44 5.28 5.62
CA HIS A 218 -8.74 5.26 4.95
C HIS A 218 -9.74 6.25 5.55
N HIS A 219 -9.69 6.46 6.87
CA HIS A 219 -10.59 7.36 7.58
C HIS A 219 -10.01 8.77 7.79
N ALA A 220 -8.83 9.06 7.24
CA ALA A 220 -8.14 10.33 7.40
C ALA A 220 -9.01 11.51 6.93
N VAL A 221 -9.44 12.34 7.87
CA VAL A 221 -10.19 13.59 7.60
C VAL A 221 -9.27 14.81 7.66
N GLU A 222 -8.28 14.80 8.54
CA GLU A 222 -7.48 15.97 8.91
C GLU A 222 -5.98 15.63 8.93
N PRO A 223 -5.11 16.35 8.18
CA PRO A 223 -3.71 15.99 8.04
C PRO A 223 -2.92 15.96 9.35
N THR A 224 -3.17 16.95 10.20
CA THR A 224 -2.42 17.16 11.45
C THR A 224 -2.79 16.10 12.47
N THR A 225 -4.09 15.88 12.68
CA THR A 225 -4.60 14.77 13.52
C THR A 225 -4.13 13.42 13.01
N LEU A 226 -4.17 13.17 11.70
CA LEU A 226 -3.68 11.90 11.14
C LEU A 226 -2.21 11.63 11.49
N LEU A 227 -1.33 12.62 11.30
CA LEU A 227 0.12 12.43 11.50
C LEU A 227 0.55 12.39 12.95
N PHE A 228 -0.12 13.16 13.80
CA PHE A 228 0.33 13.38 15.17
C PHE A 228 -0.53 12.65 16.21
N GLU A 229 -1.65 12.04 15.82
CA GLU A 229 -2.53 11.29 16.73
C GLU A 229 -2.89 9.92 16.16
N ASP A 230 -3.59 9.86 15.03
CA ASP A 230 -4.16 8.60 14.51
C ASP A 230 -3.09 7.58 14.10
N LEU A 231 -2.08 8.00 13.33
CA LEU A 231 -0.98 7.12 12.90
C LEU A 231 -0.07 6.69 14.06
N PRO A 232 0.33 7.58 15.00
CA PRO A 232 1.01 7.16 16.22
C PRO A 232 0.22 6.12 17.00
N HIS A 233 -1.09 6.31 17.17
CA HIS A 233 -1.96 5.32 17.84
C HIS A 233 -2.05 4.01 17.07
N ALA A 234 -2.17 4.07 15.74
CA ALA A 234 -2.13 2.88 14.89
C ALA A 234 -0.83 2.09 15.04
N CYS A 235 0.29 2.78 15.28
CA CYS A 235 1.60 2.21 15.57
C CYS A 235 1.81 1.81 17.05
N GLY A 236 0.78 1.89 17.90
CA GLY A 236 0.85 1.53 19.32
C GLY A 236 1.63 2.55 20.18
N LEU A 237 1.65 3.81 19.77
CA LEU A 237 2.29 4.92 20.48
C LEU A 237 1.24 5.94 20.95
N ARG A 238 1.68 6.94 21.73
CA ARG A 238 0.82 8.03 22.21
C ARG A 238 0.79 9.19 21.20
N SER A 239 -0.27 9.99 21.26
CA SER A 239 -0.40 11.23 20.47
C SER A 239 0.71 12.24 20.77
N PHE A 240 1.26 12.81 19.71
CA PHE A 240 2.18 13.95 19.71
C PHE A 240 1.42 15.30 19.80
N LEU A 241 0.07 15.32 19.78
CA LEU A 241 -0.72 16.56 19.94
C LEU A 241 -0.86 17.00 21.40
N VAL A 242 -0.95 16.06 22.34
CA VAL A 242 -1.36 16.35 23.73
C VAL A 242 -0.18 16.58 24.68
N ASN A 243 1.02 16.08 24.36
CA ASN A 243 2.17 16.12 25.28
C ASN A 243 3.42 16.75 24.65
N GLY A 244 4.05 17.68 25.37
CA GLY A 244 5.31 18.33 24.98
C GLY A 244 6.57 17.46 25.14
N ASP A 245 6.43 16.25 25.70
CA ASP A 245 7.54 15.38 26.14
C ASP A 245 7.61 14.06 25.36
N ALA A 246 7.33 14.08 24.06
CA ALA A 246 7.67 12.91 23.24
C ALA A 246 9.20 12.80 23.15
N SER A 247 9.74 11.65 23.54
CA SER A 247 11.18 11.42 23.50
C SER A 247 11.64 11.21 22.06
N SER A 248 12.93 11.45 21.78
CA SER A 248 13.51 11.11 20.48
C SER A 248 13.34 9.62 20.14
N ALA A 249 13.26 8.75 21.15
CA ALA A 249 13.04 7.31 20.97
C ALA A 249 11.61 7.01 20.50
N ASP A 250 10.60 7.76 20.97
CA ASP A 250 9.21 7.57 20.55
C ASP A 250 9.03 7.92 19.07
N VAL A 251 9.66 9.00 18.59
CA VAL A 251 9.55 9.38 17.18
C VAL A 251 10.37 8.47 16.25
N GLU A 252 11.51 7.94 16.71
CA GLU A 252 12.22 6.88 15.96
C GLU A 252 11.35 5.62 15.84
N ALA A 253 10.81 5.13 16.97
CA ALA A 253 9.94 3.96 16.98
C ALA A 253 8.68 4.18 16.12
N PHE A 254 8.14 5.40 16.08
CA PHE A 254 7.03 5.74 15.20
C PHE A 254 7.42 5.61 13.73
N ALA A 255 8.53 6.22 13.33
CA ALA A 255 9.00 6.20 11.95
C ALA A 255 9.29 4.76 11.47
N GLU A 256 9.96 3.95 12.29
CA GLU A 256 10.27 2.55 11.99
C GLU A 256 8.99 1.71 11.81
N ARG A 257 8.06 1.78 12.77
CA ARG A 257 6.80 1.01 12.71
C ARG A 257 5.91 1.42 11.55
N LEU A 258 5.84 2.72 11.25
CA LEU A 258 5.08 3.22 10.12
C LEU A 258 5.72 2.78 8.79
N GLN A 259 7.06 2.82 8.69
CA GLN A 259 7.77 2.33 7.51
C GLN A 259 7.53 0.83 7.29
N GLU A 260 7.60 0.02 8.35
CA GLU A 260 7.34 -1.40 8.29
C GLU A 260 5.91 -1.70 7.83
N ALA A 261 4.92 -1.03 8.43
CA ALA A 261 3.52 -1.15 8.05
C ALA A 261 3.27 -0.76 6.58
N LEU A 262 3.85 0.36 6.11
CA LEU A 262 3.71 0.79 4.72
C LEU A 262 4.38 -0.18 3.74
N ARG A 263 5.53 -0.77 4.12
CA ARG A 263 6.21 -1.79 3.33
C ARG A 263 5.39 -3.08 3.23
N GLU A 264 4.81 -3.50 4.35
CA GLU A 264 3.93 -4.68 4.42
C GLU A 264 2.69 -4.47 3.53
N LEU A 265 2.02 -3.33 3.64
CA LEU A 265 0.89 -2.97 2.77
C LEU A 265 1.30 -2.96 1.29
N GLY A 266 2.45 -2.37 0.96
CA GLY A 266 2.95 -2.32 -0.42
C GLY A 266 3.30 -3.69 -1.01
N GLY A 267 3.80 -4.63 -0.19
CA GLY A 267 4.22 -5.97 -0.61
C GLY A 267 3.16 -7.06 -0.44
N ALA A 268 1.99 -6.76 0.12
CA ALA A 268 0.97 -7.76 0.45
C ALA A 268 0.45 -8.53 -0.77
N TYR A 269 0.30 -7.88 -1.92
CA TYR A 269 -0.13 -8.57 -3.14
C TYR A 269 0.95 -9.47 -3.72
N ASP A 270 2.21 -9.03 -3.70
CA ASP A 270 3.34 -9.87 -4.10
C ASP A 270 3.48 -11.10 -3.17
N GLY A 271 3.21 -10.90 -1.87
CA GLY A 271 3.12 -11.98 -0.88
C GLY A 271 2.03 -13.00 -1.22
N LEU A 272 0.83 -12.54 -1.60
CA LEU A 272 -0.24 -13.41 -2.09
C LEU A 272 0.22 -14.21 -3.32
N LEU A 273 0.84 -13.58 -4.31
CA LEU A 273 1.32 -14.27 -5.51
C LEU A 273 2.40 -15.31 -5.19
N ALA A 274 3.31 -15.02 -4.28
CA ALA A 274 4.34 -15.96 -3.84
C ALA A 274 3.74 -17.17 -3.11
N ASP A 275 2.71 -16.95 -2.30
CA ASP A 275 1.98 -18.02 -1.62
C ASP A 275 1.23 -18.91 -2.64
N LEU A 276 0.55 -18.33 -3.63
CA LEU A 276 -0.08 -19.07 -4.73
C LEU A 276 0.90 -19.96 -5.48
N GLN A 277 2.07 -19.43 -5.83
CA GLN A 277 3.13 -20.19 -6.50
C GLN A 277 3.64 -21.35 -5.63
N THR A 278 3.73 -21.14 -4.32
CA THR A 278 4.16 -22.17 -3.37
C THR A 278 3.12 -23.28 -3.25
N GLN A 279 1.84 -22.92 -3.09
CA GLN A 279 0.75 -23.88 -3.02
C GLN A 279 0.63 -24.72 -4.30
N ILE A 280 0.71 -24.09 -5.48
CA ILE A 280 0.66 -24.80 -6.77
C ILE A 280 1.85 -25.75 -6.91
N ALA A 281 3.06 -25.27 -6.61
CA ALA A 281 4.27 -26.09 -6.66
C ALA A 281 4.17 -27.32 -5.75
N HIS A 282 3.69 -27.12 -4.52
CA HIS A 282 3.54 -28.17 -3.55
C HIS A 282 2.52 -29.23 -4.00
N VAL A 283 1.31 -28.78 -4.32
CA VAL A 283 0.18 -29.66 -4.63
C VAL A 283 0.41 -30.46 -5.93
N PHE A 284 1.07 -29.86 -6.93
CA PHE A 284 1.45 -30.57 -8.15
C PHE A 284 2.79 -31.29 -8.07
N ARG A 285 3.52 -31.21 -6.95
CA ARG A 285 4.82 -31.88 -6.76
C ARG A 285 5.86 -31.41 -7.78
N LEU A 286 5.96 -30.10 -7.99
CA LEU A 286 6.92 -29.49 -8.92
C LEU A 286 8.30 -29.40 -8.26
N HIS A 287 9.34 -29.81 -8.98
CA HIS A 287 10.70 -29.95 -8.43
C HIS A 287 11.60 -28.74 -8.68
N THR A 288 11.27 -27.98 -9.71
CA THR A 288 12.09 -26.85 -10.18
C THR A 288 12.01 -25.63 -9.26
N LYS A 289 13.10 -24.86 -9.22
CA LYS A 289 13.24 -23.76 -8.23
C LYS A 289 12.58 -22.47 -8.70
N SER A 290 12.70 -22.12 -9.98
CA SER A 290 12.14 -20.87 -10.51
C SER A 290 10.65 -21.00 -10.87
N ALA A 291 9.91 -19.90 -10.78
CA ALA A 291 8.49 -19.87 -11.11
C ALA A 291 8.22 -20.23 -12.59
N ASP A 292 9.16 -19.90 -13.48
CA ASP A 292 9.09 -20.13 -14.92
C ASP A 292 9.32 -21.62 -15.27
N GLU A 293 10.34 -22.24 -14.67
CA GLU A 293 10.57 -23.68 -14.82
C GLU A 293 9.40 -24.49 -14.27
N ARG A 294 8.82 -24.08 -13.13
CA ARG A 294 7.63 -24.73 -12.55
C ARG A 294 6.42 -24.65 -13.48
N ARG A 295 6.22 -23.50 -14.12
CA ARG A 295 5.18 -23.32 -15.14
C ARG A 295 5.41 -24.29 -16.30
N HIS A 296 6.64 -24.36 -16.81
CA HIS A 296 6.98 -25.24 -17.93
C HIS A 296 6.79 -26.73 -17.56
N GLU A 297 7.27 -27.14 -16.38
CA GLU A 297 7.09 -28.49 -15.85
C GLU A 297 5.60 -28.87 -15.75
N LEU A 298 4.75 -27.97 -15.23
CA LEU A 298 3.31 -28.23 -15.14
C LEU A 298 2.66 -28.30 -16.52
N ALA A 299 3.04 -27.43 -17.45
CA ALA A 299 2.53 -27.44 -18.82
C ALA A 299 2.87 -28.75 -19.55
N GLU A 300 4.13 -29.19 -19.49
CA GLU A 300 4.60 -30.46 -20.08
C GLU A 300 3.82 -31.66 -19.51
N ARG A 301 3.56 -31.67 -18.20
CA ARG A 301 2.76 -32.74 -17.57
C ARG A 301 1.27 -32.66 -17.91
N ALA A 302 0.74 -31.46 -18.14
CA ALA A 302 -0.67 -31.24 -18.43
C ALA A 302 -1.05 -31.58 -19.89
N ARG A 303 -0.15 -31.36 -20.86
CA ARG A 303 -0.45 -31.57 -22.30
C ARG A 303 -0.95 -32.99 -22.63
N PRO A 304 -0.30 -34.09 -22.16
CA PRO A 304 -0.76 -35.45 -22.45
C PRO A 304 -2.11 -35.78 -21.82
N LEU A 305 -2.53 -35.04 -20.78
CA LEU A 305 -3.79 -35.31 -20.09
C LEU A 305 -5.01 -34.74 -20.82
N LEU A 306 -4.81 -33.71 -21.66
CA LEU A 306 -5.90 -32.99 -22.35
C LEU A 306 -6.85 -33.88 -23.16
N PRO A 307 -6.37 -34.86 -23.97
CA PRO A 307 -7.24 -35.74 -24.73
C PRO A 307 -8.09 -36.68 -23.86
N HIS A 308 -7.59 -37.01 -22.67
CA HIS A 308 -8.22 -37.98 -21.75
C HIS A 308 -9.10 -37.32 -20.67
N ALA A 309 -9.04 -35.99 -20.53
CA ALA A 309 -9.80 -35.26 -19.52
C ALA A 309 -11.30 -35.18 -19.86
N THR A 310 -12.11 -35.95 -19.14
CA THR A 310 -13.58 -35.94 -19.23
C THR A 310 -14.23 -34.94 -18.26
N ASP A 311 -13.62 -34.71 -17.10
CA ASP A 311 -14.10 -33.74 -16.11
C ASP A 311 -13.88 -32.31 -16.59
N THR A 312 -14.95 -31.50 -16.59
CA THR A 312 -14.91 -30.13 -17.14
C THR A 312 -13.98 -29.21 -16.34
N ARG A 313 -13.88 -29.38 -15.02
CA ARG A 313 -13.02 -28.52 -14.18
C ARG A 313 -11.55 -28.82 -14.44
N LEU A 314 -11.17 -30.10 -14.45
CA LEU A 314 -9.83 -30.54 -14.81
C LEU A 314 -9.48 -30.10 -16.23
N LYS A 315 -10.37 -30.31 -17.21
CA LYS A 315 -10.12 -29.89 -18.59
C LYS A 315 -9.86 -28.38 -18.71
N ALA A 316 -10.65 -27.55 -18.03
CA ALA A 316 -10.43 -26.11 -18.00
C ALA A 316 -9.08 -25.74 -17.37
N PHE A 317 -8.69 -26.42 -16.30
CA PHE A 317 -7.38 -26.24 -15.67
C PHE A 317 -6.24 -26.62 -16.60
N LEU A 318 -6.30 -27.80 -17.24
CA LEU A 318 -5.27 -28.27 -18.15
C LEU A 318 -5.08 -27.31 -19.33
N VAL A 319 -6.17 -26.83 -19.94
CA VAL A 319 -6.09 -25.85 -21.04
C VAL A 319 -5.36 -24.59 -20.60
N ARG A 320 -5.62 -24.11 -19.38
CA ARG A 320 -4.93 -22.94 -18.85
C ARG A 320 -3.48 -23.23 -18.46
N ALA A 321 -3.20 -24.40 -17.89
CA ALA A 321 -1.86 -24.82 -17.53
C ALA A 321 -0.95 -24.91 -18.75
N THR A 322 -1.49 -25.28 -19.92
CA THR A 322 -0.76 -25.35 -21.19
C THR A 322 -0.76 -24.04 -21.99
N ASP A 323 -1.24 -22.93 -21.41
CA ASP A 323 -1.24 -21.62 -22.08
C ASP A 323 0.17 -21.01 -22.11
N GLU A 324 0.63 -20.63 -23.31
CA GLU A 324 1.94 -20.02 -23.56
C GLU A 324 1.87 -18.52 -23.88
N ILE A 325 0.67 -17.93 -23.90
CA ILE A 325 0.44 -16.53 -24.30
C ILE A 325 0.78 -15.57 -23.16
N LEU A 326 0.38 -15.93 -21.94
CA LEU A 326 0.60 -15.08 -20.76
C LEU A 326 2.06 -15.10 -20.32
N ASP A 327 2.53 -14.03 -19.67
CA ASP A 327 3.77 -14.08 -18.91
C ASP A 327 3.60 -14.93 -17.65
N THR A 328 4.70 -15.22 -16.95
CA THR A 328 4.68 -16.19 -15.84
C THR A 328 3.82 -15.72 -14.67
N GLN A 329 3.83 -14.43 -14.33
CA GLN A 329 2.92 -13.89 -13.31
C GLN A 329 1.45 -13.98 -13.75
N GLY A 330 1.13 -13.50 -14.96
CA GLY A 330 -0.22 -13.55 -15.50
C GLY A 330 -0.74 -14.98 -15.60
N TRP A 331 0.11 -15.95 -15.91
CA TRP A 331 -0.23 -17.37 -15.93
C TRP A 331 -0.68 -17.88 -14.55
N TYR A 332 0.08 -17.61 -13.48
CA TYR A 332 -0.30 -17.98 -12.11
C TYR A 332 -1.60 -17.30 -11.68
N GLU A 333 -1.73 -16.00 -11.96
CA GLU A 333 -2.96 -15.26 -11.69
C GLU A 333 -4.16 -15.86 -12.42
N SER A 334 -3.96 -16.33 -13.65
CA SER A 334 -5.00 -16.93 -14.46
C SER A 334 -5.47 -18.29 -13.92
N LEU A 335 -4.56 -19.12 -13.39
CA LEU A 335 -4.89 -20.38 -12.74
C LEU A 335 -5.66 -20.13 -11.45
N ALA A 336 -5.17 -19.21 -10.63
CA ALA A 336 -5.84 -18.79 -9.41
C ALA A 336 -7.24 -18.23 -9.71
N ALA A 337 -7.37 -17.40 -10.76
CA ALA A 337 -8.66 -16.85 -11.18
C ALA A 337 -9.64 -17.92 -11.67
N LEU A 338 -9.16 -18.96 -12.34
CA LEU A 338 -10.00 -20.08 -12.77
C LEU A 338 -10.54 -20.86 -11.56
N LEU A 339 -9.68 -21.15 -10.58
CA LEU A 339 -10.01 -21.98 -9.42
C LEU A 339 -10.91 -21.24 -8.41
N ALA A 340 -10.60 -19.98 -8.11
CA ALA A 340 -11.40 -19.13 -7.23
C ALA A 340 -12.58 -18.43 -7.93
N LYS A 341 -12.67 -18.52 -9.27
CA LYS A 341 -13.65 -17.82 -10.12
C LYS A 341 -13.60 -16.28 -10.00
N ARG A 342 -12.48 -15.74 -9.55
CA ARG A 342 -12.24 -14.30 -9.37
C ARG A 342 -10.74 -14.00 -9.49
N PRO A 343 -10.31 -12.90 -10.13
CA PRO A 343 -8.90 -12.55 -10.20
C PRO A 343 -8.27 -12.31 -8.80
N PRO A 344 -7.03 -12.76 -8.52
CA PRO A 344 -6.36 -12.59 -7.23
C PRO A 344 -6.35 -11.17 -6.69
N VAL A 345 -6.17 -10.20 -7.60
CA VAL A 345 -6.18 -8.76 -7.27
C VAL A 345 -7.47 -8.27 -6.59
N GLN A 346 -8.57 -9.02 -6.72
CA GLN A 346 -9.89 -8.72 -6.14
C GLN A 346 -10.27 -9.62 -4.97
N TRP A 347 -9.39 -10.53 -4.56
CA TRP A 347 -9.70 -11.52 -3.52
C TRP A 347 -9.98 -10.89 -2.16
N SER A 348 -10.75 -11.65 -1.40
CA SER A 348 -10.85 -11.61 0.05
C SER A 348 -10.16 -12.85 0.64
N ASP A 349 -10.04 -12.93 1.96
CA ASP A 349 -9.44 -14.10 2.61
C ASP A 349 -10.28 -15.37 2.37
N GLU A 350 -11.60 -15.24 2.21
CA GLU A 350 -12.48 -16.36 1.82
C GLU A 350 -12.16 -16.90 0.41
N ASP A 351 -11.85 -16.00 -0.54
CA ASP A 351 -11.48 -16.42 -1.91
C ASP A 351 -10.16 -17.23 -1.90
N HIS A 352 -9.26 -16.95 -0.96
CA HIS A 352 -8.02 -17.70 -0.75
C HIS A 352 -8.29 -19.13 -0.23
N GLU A 353 -9.22 -19.30 0.70
CA GLU A 353 -9.65 -20.63 1.17
C GLU A 353 -10.34 -21.44 0.06
N VAL A 354 -11.19 -20.78 -0.75
CA VAL A 354 -11.83 -21.38 -1.92
C VAL A 354 -10.80 -21.84 -2.93
N PHE A 355 -9.79 -21.02 -3.21
CA PHE A 355 -8.66 -21.39 -4.07
C PHE A 355 -7.96 -22.65 -3.57
N GLY A 356 -7.55 -22.69 -2.29
CA GLY A 356 -6.80 -23.82 -1.74
C GLY A 356 -7.58 -25.14 -1.83
N THR A 357 -8.89 -25.09 -1.58
CA THR A 357 -9.77 -26.26 -1.71
C THR A 357 -9.90 -26.71 -3.17
N ALA A 358 -10.19 -25.78 -4.08
CA ALA A 358 -10.32 -26.08 -5.51
C ALA A 358 -9.01 -26.60 -6.13
N LEU A 359 -7.87 -26.07 -5.69
CA LEU A 359 -6.53 -26.49 -6.10
C LEU A 359 -6.29 -27.96 -5.75
N ARG A 360 -6.55 -28.36 -4.49
CA ARG A 360 -6.41 -29.76 -4.04
C ARG A 360 -7.34 -30.72 -4.77
N GLU A 361 -8.59 -30.31 -5.03
CA GLU A 361 -9.54 -31.12 -5.80
C GLU A 361 -9.05 -31.38 -7.23
N VAL A 362 -8.59 -30.34 -7.92
CA VAL A 362 -8.09 -30.44 -9.30
C VAL A 362 -6.81 -31.28 -9.33
N ALA A 363 -5.90 -31.08 -8.40
CA ALA A 363 -4.67 -31.83 -8.34
C ALA A 363 -4.88 -33.32 -8.06
N ARG A 364 -5.85 -33.69 -7.22
CA ARG A 364 -6.20 -35.11 -7.02
C ARG A 364 -6.62 -35.74 -8.34
N ARG A 365 -7.49 -35.07 -9.10
CA ARG A 365 -7.96 -35.56 -10.43
C ARG A 365 -6.82 -35.62 -11.44
N PHE A 366 -5.91 -34.64 -11.39
CA PHE A 366 -4.72 -34.60 -12.22
C PHE A 366 -3.82 -35.82 -11.96
N HIS A 367 -3.45 -36.06 -10.70
CA HIS A 367 -2.59 -37.19 -10.31
C HIS A 367 -3.23 -38.55 -10.61
N THR A 368 -4.56 -38.68 -10.52
CA THR A 368 -5.27 -39.91 -10.93
C THR A 368 -5.25 -40.13 -12.45
N LEU A 369 -5.23 -39.06 -13.24
CA LEU A 369 -5.25 -39.16 -14.71
C LEU A 369 -3.85 -39.36 -15.30
N GLU A 370 -2.79 -38.95 -14.60
CA GLU A 370 -1.40 -39.08 -15.08
C GLU A 370 -1.01 -40.50 -15.51
N PRO A 371 -1.26 -41.58 -14.74
CA PRO A 371 -0.87 -42.92 -15.14
C PRO A 371 -1.67 -43.44 -16.34
N ILE A 372 -2.96 -43.11 -16.41
CA ILE A 372 -3.85 -43.49 -17.53
C ILE A 372 -3.36 -42.86 -18.84
N ALA A 373 -3.03 -41.57 -18.80
CA ALA A 373 -2.50 -40.88 -19.96
C ALA A 373 -1.12 -41.40 -20.36
N PHE A 374 -0.28 -41.80 -19.40
CA PHE A 374 1.02 -42.40 -19.68
C PHE A 374 0.91 -43.72 -20.45
N GLU A 375 -0.04 -44.59 -20.09
CA GLU A 375 -0.31 -45.82 -20.84
C GLU A 375 -0.72 -45.54 -22.29
N ALA A 376 -1.66 -44.62 -22.49
CA ALA A 376 -2.13 -44.26 -23.83
C ALA A 376 -1.02 -43.65 -24.71
N ASP A 377 -0.09 -42.89 -24.11
CA ASP A 377 1.05 -42.27 -24.81
C ASP A 377 2.09 -43.31 -25.25
N GLN A 378 2.25 -44.43 -24.53
CA GLN A 378 3.11 -45.54 -24.97
C GLN A 378 2.55 -46.31 -26.16
N GLU A 379 1.23 -46.35 -26.31
CA GLU A 379 0.56 -47.00 -27.45
C GLU A 379 0.54 -46.11 -28.71
N ALA A 380 0.87 -44.82 -28.56
CA ALA A 380 0.99 -43.88 -29.67
C ALA A 380 2.32 -44.08 -30.42
N PRO A 381 2.35 -43.86 -31.75
CA PRO A 381 3.60 -43.89 -32.51
C PRO A 381 4.60 -42.85 -31.99
N GLU A 382 5.89 -43.21 -31.93
CA GLU A 382 6.95 -42.30 -31.48
C GLU A 382 6.83 -40.94 -32.18
N PRO A 383 6.74 -39.83 -31.42
CA PRO A 383 6.66 -38.52 -32.03
C PRO A 383 7.92 -38.21 -32.84
N GLU A 384 7.77 -37.53 -33.97
CA GLU A 384 8.91 -36.97 -34.71
C GLU A 384 9.77 -36.11 -33.76
N ALA A 385 11.09 -36.20 -33.92
CA ALA A 385 12.06 -35.62 -33.00
C ALA A 385 11.66 -34.18 -32.60
N PRO A 386 11.61 -33.88 -31.28
CA PRO A 386 11.20 -32.57 -30.80
C PRO A 386 12.09 -31.48 -31.39
N ALA A 387 11.52 -30.28 -31.60
CA ALA A 387 12.31 -29.10 -31.93
C ALA A 387 13.43 -28.92 -30.90
N ALA A 388 14.61 -28.49 -31.36
CA ALA A 388 15.90 -28.53 -30.64
C ALA A 388 15.96 -27.82 -29.27
N ASP A 389 14.89 -27.14 -28.84
CA ASP A 389 14.76 -26.43 -27.56
C ASP A 389 13.72 -27.04 -26.59
N THR A 390 13.11 -28.19 -26.92
CA THR A 390 12.10 -28.79 -26.05
C THR A 390 12.78 -29.61 -24.95
N ARG A 391 12.80 -29.12 -23.71
CA ARG A 391 13.23 -29.89 -22.53
C ARG A 391 12.19 -30.95 -22.18
N LEU A 392 12.19 -32.06 -22.92
CA LEU A 392 11.30 -33.17 -22.63
C LEU A 392 11.68 -33.84 -21.30
N LEU A 393 10.71 -33.91 -20.38
CA LEU A 393 10.83 -34.68 -19.16
C LEU A 393 10.76 -36.17 -19.50
N LYS A 394 11.79 -36.94 -19.12
CA LYS A 394 11.74 -38.39 -19.24
C LYS A 394 10.82 -38.91 -18.13
N ARG A 395 9.74 -39.61 -18.48
CA ARG A 395 8.75 -40.11 -17.52
C ARG A 395 8.92 -41.61 -17.29
N VAL A 396 8.84 -42.05 -16.04
CA VAL A 396 8.88 -43.46 -15.64
C VAL A 396 7.65 -43.75 -14.80
N ARG A 397 6.87 -44.76 -15.20
CA ARG A 397 5.79 -45.31 -14.39
C ARG A 397 6.33 -46.42 -13.50
N LEU A 398 6.01 -46.36 -12.22
CA LEU A 398 6.41 -47.31 -11.20
C LEU A 398 5.15 -47.76 -10.46
N SER A 399 4.88 -49.06 -10.50
CA SER A 399 3.82 -49.70 -9.72
C SER A 399 4.41 -50.76 -8.80
N VAL A 400 4.00 -50.75 -7.54
CA VAL A 400 4.33 -51.78 -6.56
C VAL A 400 3.04 -52.27 -5.93
N THR A 401 2.78 -53.57 -6.07
CA THR A 401 1.58 -54.24 -5.55
C THR A 401 2.03 -55.36 -4.64
N VAL A 402 1.73 -55.25 -3.35
CA VAL A 402 1.98 -56.30 -2.36
C VAL A 402 0.66 -56.99 -2.06
N GLN A 403 0.70 -58.32 -1.88
CA GLN A 403 -0.50 -59.10 -1.60
C GLN A 403 -1.17 -58.59 -0.32
N TYR A 404 -2.45 -58.22 -0.43
CA TYR A 404 -3.26 -57.62 0.65
C TYR A 404 -2.93 -56.16 1.03
N GLU A 405 -2.12 -55.47 0.24
CA GLU A 405 -1.89 -54.03 0.37
C GLU A 405 -2.51 -53.29 -0.84
N ASP A 406 -2.69 -51.97 -0.70
CA ASP A 406 -3.14 -51.12 -1.80
C ASP A 406 -2.04 -51.04 -2.89
N GLU A 407 -2.45 -50.99 -4.16
CA GLU A 407 -1.53 -50.76 -5.27
C GLU A 407 -1.05 -49.31 -5.25
N HIS A 408 0.27 -49.12 -5.17
CA HIS A 408 0.88 -47.81 -5.30
C HIS A 408 1.38 -47.59 -6.72
N GLU A 409 0.71 -46.72 -7.45
CA GLU A 409 1.01 -46.41 -8.84
C GLU A 409 1.38 -44.93 -9.00
N HIS A 410 2.58 -44.67 -9.56
CA HIS A 410 3.10 -43.32 -9.71
C HIS A 410 3.82 -43.12 -11.03
N VAL A 411 3.60 -41.96 -11.67
CA VAL A 411 4.46 -41.45 -12.74
C VAL A 411 5.48 -40.50 -12.13
N ILE A 412 6.76 -40.74 -12.43
CA ILE A 412 7.89 -39.95 -11.97
C ILE A 412 8.52 -39.26 -13.17
N SER A 413 8.64 -37.94 -13.11
CA SER A 413 9.36 -37.14 -14.10
C SER A 413 10.83 -37.06 -13.69
N ILE A 414 11.72 -37.44 -14.60
CA ILE A 414 13.17 -37.31 -14.48
C ILE A 414 13.56 -36.01 -15.19
N HIS A 415 14.05 -35.07 -14.39
CA HIS A 415 14.57 -33.80 -14.89
C HIS A 415 15.97 -33.98 -15.47
N PRO A 416 16.31 -33.36 -16.62
CA PRO A 416 17.62 -33.50 -17.24
C PRO A 416 18.79 -33.11 -16.33
N GLU A 417 18.58 -32.12 -15.46
CA GLU A 417 19.55 -31.65 -14.46
C GLU A 417 19.86 -32.68 -13.36
N ASP A 418 18.95 -33.61 -13.09
CA ASP A 418 19.13 -34.64 -12.07
C ASP A 418 19.80 -35.91 -12.62
N ASN A 419 20.04 -36.01 -13.93
CA ASN A 419 20.53 -37.23 -14.57
C ASN A 419 21.85 -37.75 -13.98
N ASP A 420 22.80 -36.85 -13.68
CA ASP A 420 24.10 -37.24 -13.11
C ASP A 420 23.91 -37.77 -11.68
N LEU A 421 23.08 -37.09 -10.87
CA LEU A 421 22.76 -37.50 -9.51
C LEU A 421 22.03 -38.85 -9.49
N ILE A 422 21.05 -39.04 -10.38
CA ILE A 422 20.31 -40.29 -10.56
C ILE A 422 21.28 -41.40 -10.97
N THR A 423 22.21 -41.14 -11.88
CA THR A 423 23.22 -42.12 -12.31
C THR A 423 24.13 -42.53 -11.16
N ASP A 424 24.55 -41.58 -10.31
CA ASP A 424 25.36 -41.86 -9.13
C ASP A 424 24.60 -42.63 -8.04
N VAL A 425 23.32 -42.32 -7.82
CA VAL A 425 22.45 -43.09 -6.91
C VAL A 425 22.24 -44.50 -7.46
N TYR A 426 21.93 -44.64 -8.75
CA TYR A 426 21.78 -45.92 -9.43
C TYR A 426 23.04 -46.79 -9.30
N ARG A 427 24.22 -46.21 -9.54
CA ARG A 427 25.50 -46.93 -9.41
C ARG A 427 25.71 -47.46 -7.99
N ARG A 428 25.47 -46.63 -6.96
CA ARG A 428 25.61 -47.03 -5.55
C ARG A 428 24.62 -48.12 -5.14
N LEU A 429 23.35 -47.99 -5.56
CA LEU A 429 22.34 -49.02 -5.32
C LEU A 429 22.69 -50.33 -6.00
N ARG A 430 23.16 -50.26 -7.25
CA ARG A 430 23.61 -51.42 -8.01
C ARG A 430 24.78 -52.13 -7.32
N GLU A 431 25.81 -51.40 -6.93
CA GLU A 431 26.97 -51.95 -6.20
C GLU A 431 26.55 -52.64 -4.89
N ALA A 432 25.66 -52.01 -4.11
CA ALA A 432 25.16 -52.57 -2.85
C ALA A 432 24.37 -53.87 -3.07
N ILE A 433 23.54 -53.93 -4.11
CA ILE A 433 22.71 -55.11 -4.43
C ILE A 433 23.55 -56.23 -5.05
N GLU A 434 24.56 -55.89 -5.86
CA GLU A 434 25.47 -56.87 -6.45
C GLU A 434 26.40 -57.52 -5.41
N ALA A 435 26.76 -56.80 -4.34
CA ALA A 435 27.59 -57.31 -3.25
C ALA A 435 26.95 -58.45 -2.43
N GLU A 436 25.61 -58.55 -2.43
CA GLU A 436 24.88 -59.58 -1.69
C GLU A 436 24.82 -60.91 -2.47
N ASP A 437 25.29 -62.01 -1.86
CA ASP A 437 25.25 -63.36 -2.44
C ASP A 437 23.90 -64.05 -2.18
N VAL A 438 22.83 -63.48 -2.74
CA VAL A 438 21.46 -64.01 -2.66
C VAL A 438 20.86 -64.17 -4.05
N VAL A 439 19.81 -65.00 -4.17
CA VAL A 439 19.12 -65.21 -5.44
C VAL A 439 18.43 -63.93 -5.92
N LEU A 440 18.30 -63.79 -7.25
CA LEU A 440 17.73 -62.61 -7.90
C LEU A 440 16.34 -62.24 -7.35
N GLU A 441 15.50 -63.22 -7.07
CA GLU A 441 14.16 -63.02 -6.50
C GLU A 441 14.21 -62.29 -5.15
N THR A 442 15.18 -62.62 -4.29
CA THR A 442 15.39 -61.95 -3.00
C THR A 442 15.83 -60.49 -3.19
N LYS A 443 16.69 -60.23 -4.18
CA LYS A 443 17.13 -58.87 -4.53
C LYS A 443 15.94 -58.02 -5.03
N ILE A 444 15.10 -58.59 -5.90
CA ILE A 444 13.89 -57.94 -6.41
C ILE A 444 12.89 -57.67 -5.28
N ALA A 445 12.67 -58.63 -4.38
CA ALA A 445 11.78 -58.46 -3.23
C ALA A 445 12.26 -57.32 -2.29
N ALA A 446 13.56 -57.24 -2.02
CA ALA A 446 14.14 -56.16 -1.22
C ALA A 446 13.98 -54.79 -1.89
N LEU A 447 14.20 -54.70 -3.21
CA LEU A 447 13.95 -53.49 -3.99
C LEU A 447 12.47 -53.10 -3.97
N ALA A 448 11.55 -54.06 -4.09
CA ALA A 448 10.12 -53.80 -4.03
C ALA A 448 9.71 -53.24 -2.67
N GLN A 449 10.22 -53.80 -1.57
CA GLN A 449 9.98 -53.28 -0.21
C GLN A 449 10.52 -51.86 -0.03
N LEU A 450 11.77 -51.61 -0.43
CA LEU A 450 12.37 -50.28 -0.36
C LEU A 450 11.59 -49.26 -1.21
N THR A 451 11.17 -49.67 -2.40
CA THR A 451 10.37 -48.82 -3.29
C THR A 451 9.01 -48.50 -2.68
N ASN A 452 8.34 -49.50 -2.08
CA ASN A 452 7.06 -49.30 -1.40
C ASN A 452 7.18 -48.33 -0.22
N GLU A 453 8.26 -48.45 0.56
CA GLU A 453 8.58 -47.53 1.66
C GLU A 453 8.80 -46.10 1.15
N LEU A 454 9.62 -45.92 0.10
CA LEU A 454 9.87 -44.61 -0.51
C LEU A 454 8.60 -43.98 -1.10
N LEU A 455 7.74 -44.76 -1.75
CA LEU A 455 6.46 -44.28 -2.27
C LEU A 455 5.51 -43.88 -1.12
N SER A 456 5.49 -44.67 -0.04
CA SER A 456 4.70 -44.35 1.16
C SER A 456 5.22 -43.10 1.88
N GLU A 457 6.54 -42.94 2.00
CA GLU A 457 7.17 -41.75 2.58
C GLU A 457 6.90 -40.51 1.72
N ARG A 458 6.97 -40.65 0.40
CA ARG A 458 6.58 -39.61 -0.55
C ARG A 458 5.14 -39.17 -0.31
N GLU A 459 4.20 -40.10 -0.22
CA GLU A 459 2.80 -39.77 0.09
C GLU A 459 2.63 -39.09 1.44
N ARG A 460 3.30 -39.57 2.49
CA ARG A 460 3.24 -38.97 3.83
C ARG A 460 3.81 -37.55 3.83
N THR A 461 4.90 -37.31 3.11
CA THR A 461 5.51 -35.97 2.98
C THR A 461 4.53 -34.98 2.35
N TYR A 462 3.73 -35.43 1.38
CA TYR A 462 2.69 -34.58 0.79
C TYR A 462 1.44 -34.46 1.68
N LYS A 463 1.04 -35.51 2.41
CA LYS A 463 -0.11 -35.50 3.33
C LYS A 463 0.15 -34.73 4.63
N ALA A 464 1.38 -34.69 5.12
CA ALA A 464 1.75 -33.99 6.37
C ALA A 464 1.77 -32.45 6.24
N HIS A 465 1.53 -31.93 5.05
CA HIS A 465 1.41 -30.51 4.74
C HIS A 465 0.00 -30.13 4.23
N GLU A 466 -0.95 -31.10 4.24
CA GLU A 466 -2.40 -30.86 4.22
C GLU A 466 -2.90 -30.55 5.65
#